data_AF-A0A0Q9WY54-F1
#
_entry.id   AF-A0A0Q9WY54-F1
#
_cell.length_a   1.000
_cell.length_b   1.000
_cell.length_c   1.000
_cell.angle_alpha   90.00
_cell.angle_beta   90.00
_cell.angle_gamma   90.00
#
_symmetry.space_group_name_H-M   'P 1'
#
loop_
_entity.id
_entity.type
_entity.pdbx_description
1 polymer ?
#
loop_
_entity_poly.entity_id
_entity_poly.type
_entity_poly.pdbx_seq_one_letter_code
_entity_poly.pdbx_strand_id
1 'polypeptide(L)'
;MDAQLYYRSLWQHGRAADECLERRVIYKQHETRTHRALLLVENKRVKTECADGRLKLQKITVGNNAHQIRNFLIMHRDMQRLYQRMPIYLVADNINQRTFVMRKERDRLDARLQQLKHKYRVLLMERSRAVNMIKYENEYILQEELQSRVLLKKIENSKVRLNAIRTINTTYKKMRQVLLQDEIFYEPILRSLDDDMEDQVNFIKHILYLGMPAIAKFKVLNRELLQLSEKARKNQLAKIQILNSLKKPIVIGPPQVVVREIQTNNPKRYLRLTESMAILKAELQTIENTIKNLRLTVLCSQAKEIYPRIKTQMENNEKLKREIEKKMQAKLMLEQKLKCSTLLSDVLLNNLSEEEINRLERIRELQLMMKSDNEFEEQSIAHIQNRADAYVLMRWTVWNLWEILRHVDRNPKLYKRQYPNESLKLPLLKFELFEIRAYPPELFEEDVDSIMHYLKRKVFKLMQSFTPAMAAAIPQSRERYHRIYLDTVDPVRVFDDDQQDGPKIDDLLEDRTLASIPNRKQIKAQSARLVEEATRRDES
;
A
#
# COMPACT_ATOMS: atom_id res chain seq x y z
N MET A 1 61.82 -60.93 -114.96
CA MET A 1 62.71 -59.94 -114.31
C MET A 1 62.15 -59.45 -112.97
N ASP A 2 61.29 -60.23 -112.29
CA ASP A 2 60.08 -59.63 -111.68
C ASP A 2 60.12 -59.53 -110.15
N ALA A 3 60.97 -60.34 -109.50
CA ALA A 3 61.14 -60.32 -108.04
C ALA A 3 61.60 -58.94 -107.52
N GLN A 4 62.47 -58.25 -108.27
CA GLN A 4 62.98 -56.92 -107.86
C GLN A 4 61.91 -55.82 -107.92
N LEU A 5 60.89 -55.94 -108.79
CA LEU A 5 59.78 -54.98 -108.83
C LEU A 5 58.81 -55.22 -107.67
N TYR A 6 58.51 -56.48 -107.35
CA TYR A 6 57.61 -56.84 -106.26
C TYR A 6 58.15 -56.43 -104.88
N TYR A 7 59.45 -56.61 -104.62
CA TYR A 7 60.08 -56.11 -103.39
C TYR A 7 60.08 -54.58 -103.30
N ARG A 8 60.12 -53.86 -104.44
CA ARG A 8 60.15 -52.39 -104.47
C ARG A 8 58.78 -51.79 -104.17
N SER A 9 57.68 -52.39 -104.66
CA SER A 9 56.32 -51.97 -104.29
C SER A 9 56.01 -52.29 -102.83
N LEU A 10 56.41 -53.47 -102.32
CA LEU A 10 56.30 -53.79 -100.89
C LEU A 10 57.02 -52.79 -99.99
N TRP A 11 58.23 -52.35 -100.35
CA TRP A 11 58.95 -51.31 -99.60
C TRP A 11 58.26 -49.93 -99.64
N GLN A 12 57.61 -49.58 -100.76
CA GLN A 12 56.84 -48.33 -100.87
C GLN A 12 55.53 -48.38 -100.08
N HIS A 13 54.81 -49.51 -100.12
CA HIS A 13 53.61 -49.72 -99.31
C HIS A 13 53.93 -49.81 -97.81
N GLY A 14 55.07 -50.41 -97.44
CA GLY A 14 55.58 -50.39 -96.06
C GLY A 14 55.79 -48.96 -95.55
N ARG A 15 56.60 -48.15 -96.27
CA ARG A 15 56.80 -46.73 -95.92
C ARG A 15 55.49 -45.95 -95.82
N ALA A 16 54.56 -46.14 -96.74
CA ALA A 16 53.26 -45.45 -96.71
C ALA A 16 52.42 -45.85 -95.49
N ALA A 17 52.47 -47.12 -95.07
CA ALA A 17 51.83 -47.59 -93.85
C ALA A 17 52.51 -47.01 -92.59
N ASP A 18 53.84 -47.01 -92.53
CA ASP A 18 54.63 -46.44 -91.43
C ASP A 18 54.35 -44.93 -91.28
N GLU A 19 54.35 -44.18 -92.38
CA GLU A 19 54.05 -42.74 -92.36
C GLU A 19 52.60 -42.46 -91.91
N CYS A 20 51.65 -43.33 -92.25
CA CYS A 20 50.28 -43.25 -91.72
C CYS A 20 50.20 -43.59 -90.23
N LEU A 21 51.02 -44.52 -89.73
CA LEU A 21 51.12 -44.85 -88.31
C LEU A 21 51.77 -43.70 -87.51
N GLU A 22 52.84 -43.09 -88.01
CA GLU A 22 53.46 -41.90 -87.40
C GLU A 22 52.47 -40.74 -87.32
N ARG A 23 51.81 -40.40 -88.44
CA ARG A 23 50.76 -39.38 -88.47
C ARG A 23 49.63 -39.69 -87.47
N ARG A 24 49.20 -40.96 -87.35
CA ARG A 24 48.19 -41.39 -86.36
C ARG A 24 48.68 -41.23 -84.92
N VAL A 25 49.96 -41.52 -84.63
CA VAL A 25 50.57 -41.28 -83.31
C VAL A 25 50.60 -39.79 -82.99
N ILE A 26 51.00 -38.94 -83.93
CA ILE A 26 51.02 -37.47 -83.79
C ILE A 26 49.60 -36.95 -83.51
N TYR A 27 48.59 -37.33 -84.32
CA TYR A 27 47.20 -36.92 -84.07
C TYR A 27 46.71 -37.37 -82.69
N LYS A 28 47.00 -38.59 -82.25
CA LYS A 28 46.63 -39.10 -80.92
C LYS A 28 47.35 -38.38 -79.78
N GLN A 29 48.59 -37.91 -79.99
CA GLN A 29 49.29 -37.04 -79.03
C GLN A 29 48.63 -35.65 -78.94
N HIS A 30 48.21 -35.06 -80.07
CA HIS A 30 47.47 -33.80 -80.07
C HIS A 30 46.09 -33.95 -79.41
N GLU A 31 45.33 -35.00 -79.73
CA GLU A 31 44.02 -35.32 -79.15
C GLU A 31 44.10 -35.55 -77.63
N THR A 32 45.08 -36.33 -77.15
CA THR A 32 45.26 -36.53 -75.70
C THR A 32 45.75 -35.26 -74.99
N ARG A 33 46.49 -34.38 -75.68
CA ARG A 33 46.89 -33.06 -75.15
C ARG A 33 45.70 -32.10 -75.07
N THR A 34 44.80 -32.07 -76.06
CA THR A 34 43.59 -31.22 -76.00
C THR A 34 42.58 -31.74 -74.98
N HIS A 35 42.36 -33.07 -74.88
CA HIS A 35 41.55 -33.66 -73.82
C HIS A 35 42.08 -33.31 -72.41
N ARG A 36 43.40 -33.43 -72.19
CA ARG A 36 44.02 -33.01 -70.91
C ARG A 36 43.81 -31.52 -70.62
N ALA A 37 43.89 -30.65 -71.64
CA ALA A 37 43.63 -29.22 -71.48
C ALA A 37 42.17 -28.92 -71.11
N LEU A 38 41.20 -29.57 -71.79
CA LEU A 38 39.77 -29.44 -71.49
C LEU A 38 39.45 -29.92 -70.07
N LEU A 39 39.94 -31.10 -69.68
CA LEU A 39 39.75 -31.64 -68.32
C LEU A 39 40.34 -30.73 -67.24
N LEU A 40 41.43 -30.01 -67.51
CA LEU A 40 41.99 -29.03 -66.56
C LEU A 40 41.14 -27.75 -66.45
N VAL A 41 40.50 -27.30 -67.53
CA VAL A 41 39.54 -26.18 -67.51
C VAL A 41 38.27 -26.59 -66.75
N GLU A 42 37.74 -27.77 -67.04
CA GLU A 42 36.56 -28.33 -66.36
C GLU A 42 36.82 -28.59 -64.87
N ASN A 43 37.98 -29.13 -64.50
CA ASN A 43 38.36 -29.30 -63.10
C ASN A 43 38.46 -27.97 -62.34
N LYS A 44 38.94 -26.89 -62.99
CA LYS A 44 38.90 -25.53 -62.42
C LYS A 44 37.47 -25.05 -62.24
N ARG A 45 36.61 -25.21 -63.25
CA ARG A 45 35.19 -24.83 -63.21
C ARG A 45 34.44 -25.54 -62.07
N VAL A 46 34.57 -26.86 -61.95
CA VAL A 46 33.94 -27.65 -60.89
C VAL A 46 34.46 -27.22 -59.50
N LYS A 47 35.75 -26.89 -59.37
CA LYS A 47 36.30 -26.33 -58.12
C LYS A 47 35.68 -24.97 -57.76
N THR A 48 35.45 -24.09 -58.72
CA THR A 48 34.74 -22.82 -58.47
C THR A 48 33.26 -23.03 -58.13
N GLU A 49 32.56 -23.92 -58.84
CA GLU A 49 31.15 -24.24 -58.54
C GLU A 49 30.99 -24.87 -57.14
N CYS A 50 31.91 -25.74 -56.72
CA CYS A 50 31.97 -26.27 -55.35
C CYS A 50 32.27 -25.20 -54.29
N ALA A 51 33.17 -24.25 -54.57
CA ALA A 51 33.47 -23.14 -53.66
C ALA A 51 32.25 -22.20 -53.49
N ASP A 52 31.60 -21.82 -54.59
CA ASP A 52 30.37 -21.03 -54.59
C ASP A 52 29.21 -21.76 -53.91
N GLY A 53 29.06 -23.07 -54.15
CA GLY A 53 28.09 -23.90 -53.45
C GLY A 53 28.31 -23.88 -51.94
N ARG A 54 29.57 -24.00 -51.50
CA ARG A 54 29.95 -23.92 -50.08
C ARG A 54 29.65 -22.54 -49.47
N LEU A 55 29.94 -21.45 -50.20
CA LEU A 55 29.64 -20.09 -49.78
C LEU A 55 28.13 -19.81 -49.71
N LYS A 56 27.34 -20.33 -50.67
CA LYS A 56 25.87 -20.23 -50.66
C LYS A 56 25.29 -21.01 -49.48
N LEU A 57 25.73 -22.25 -49.24
CA LEU A 57 25.32 -23.04 -48.08
C LEU A 57 25.71 -22.39 -46.75
N GLN A 58 26.89 -21.76 -46.65
CA GLN A 58 27.30 -21.02 -45.45
C GLN A 58 26.43 -19.78 -45.20
N LYS A 59 26.04 -19.05 -46.25
CA LYS A 59 25.10 -17.92 -46.14
C LYS A 59 23.70 -18.37 -45.72
N ILE A 60 23.24 -19.53 -46.17
CA ILE A 60 21.94 -20.11 -45.79
C ILE A 60 21.96 -20.60 -44.33
N THR A 61 22.99 -21.33 -43.90
CA THR A 61 23.06 -21.90 -42.54
C THR A 61 23.32 -20.86 -41.45
N VAL A 62 24.07 -19.79 -41.75
CA VAL A 62 24.30 -18.68 -40.80
C VAL A 62 23.17 -17.64 -40.87
N GLY A 63 22.52 -17.50 -42.02
CA GLY A 63 21.46 -16.51 -42.26
C GLY A 63 21.93 -15.06 -42.19
N ASN A 64 21.01 -14.10 -42.33
CA ASN A 64 21.31 -12.68 -42.13
C ASN A 64 21.28 -12.27 -40.64
N ASN A 65 21.53 -13.24 -39.75
CA ASN A 65 21.35 -13.16 -38.30
C ASN A 65 22.24 -12.08 -37.67
N ALA A 66 23.46 -11.88 -38.17
CA ALA A 66 24.39 -10.88 -37.66
C ALA A 66 23.82 -9.44 -37.72
N HIS A 67 23.02 -9.10 -38.73
CA HIS A 67 22.39 -7.77 -38.82
C HIS A 67 21.21 -7.65 -37.86
N GLN A 68 20.40 -8.69 -37.71
CA GLN A 68 19.27 -8.69 -36.77
C GLN A 68 19.75 -8.65 -35.31
N ILE A 69 20.79 -9.43 -34.96
CA ILE A 69 21.42 -9.43 -33.63
C ILE A 69 22.06 -8.06 -33.33
N ARG A 70 22.69 -7.42 -34.32
CA ARG A 70 23.20 -6.04 -34.18
C ARG A 70 22.10 -5.03 -33.87
N ASN A 71 20.91 -5.19 -34.47
CA ASN A 71 19.76 -4.32 -34.21
C ASN A 71 19.13 -4.61 -32.84
N PHE A 72 18.90 -5.89 -32.49
CA PHE A 72 18.28 -6.28 -31.22
C PHE A 72 19.16 -5.96 -29.99
N LEU A 73 20.49 -6.08 -30.12
CA LEU A 73 21.45 -5.83 -29.04
C LEU A 73 22.16 -4.47 -29.19
N ILE A 74 21.53 -3.48 -29.82
CA ILE A 74 22.19 -2.23 -30.25
C ILE A 74 22.95 -1.49 -29.13
N MET A 75 22.46 -1.54 -27.89
CA MET A 75 23.10 -0.93 -26.70
C MET A 75 24.19 -1.81 -26.04
N HIS A 76 24.25 -3.10 -26.35
CA HIS A 76 25.14 -4.09 -25.73
C HIS A 76 26.19 -4.60 -26.72
N ARG A 77 27.19 -3.74 -27.00
CA ARG A 77 28.26 -3.97 -28.00
C ARG A 77 29.13 -5.20 -27.71
N ASP A 78 29.22 -5.59 -26.45
CA ASP A 78 29.85 -6.83 -25.96
C ASP A 78 29.01 -8.06 -26.33
N MET A 79 27.69 -8.03 -26.07
CA MET A 79 26.76 -9.12 -26.39
C MET A 79 26.57 -9.27 -27.91
N GLN A 80 26.58 -8.16 -28.67
CA GLN A 80 26.63 -8.19 -30.14
C GLN A 80 27.80 -9.04 -30.65
N ARG A 81 29.01 -8.82 -30.11
CA ARG A 81 30.22 -9.57 -30.49
C ARG A 81 30.12 -11.04 -30.09
N LEU A 82 29.64 -11.32 -28.88
CA LEU A 82 29.50 -12.67 -28.34
C LEU A 82 28.53 -13.53 -29.17
N TYR A 83 27.41 -12.96 -29.62
CA TYR A 83 26.34 -13.70 -30.30
C TYR A 83 26.33 -13.54 -31.83
N GLN A 84 27.25 -12.79 -32.44
CA GLN A 84 27.24 -12.44 -33.87
C GLN A 84 27.09 -13.64 -34.84
N ARG A 85 27.58 -14.83 -34.45
CA ARG A 85 27.55 -16.06 -35.25
C ARG A 85 26.50 -17.10 -34.79
N MET A 86 25.69 -16.77 -33.78
CA MET A 86 24.70 -17.68 -33.18
C MET A 86 23.32 -17.51 -33.86
N PRO A 87 22.55 -18.58 -34.08
CA PRO A 87 21.15 -18.48 -34.51
C PRO A 87 20.30 -17.73 -33.48
N ILE A 88 19.45 -16.80 -33.94
CA ILE A 88 18.72 -15.84 -33.08
C ILE A 88 17.91 -16.53 -31.97
N TYR A 89 17.26 -17.65 -32.26
CA TYR A 89 16.45 -18.38 -31.29
C TYR A 89 17.28 -18.92 -30.10
N LEU A 90 18.56 -19.25 -30.30
CA LEU A 90 19.47 -19.67 -29.23
C LEU A 90 20.06 -18.50 -28.44
N VAL A 91 20.07 -17.28 -29.00
CA VAL A 91 20.60 -16.09 -28.33
C VAL A 91 19.76 -15.73 -27.11
N ALA A 92 18.42 -15.80 -27.24
CA ALA A 92 17.50 -15.57 -26.12
C ALA A 92 17.75 -16.55 -24.96
N ASP A 93 17.89 -17.84 -25.25
CA ASP A 93 18.16 -18.87 -24.24
C ASP A 93 19.54 -18.74 -23.60
N ASN A 94 20.58 -18.42 -24.37
CA ASN A 94 21.92 -18.18 -23.84
C ASN A 94 21.98 -16.95 -22.93
N ILE A 95 21.31 -15.85 -23.31
CA ILE A 95 21.16 -14.68 -22.45
C ILE A 95 20.36 -15.04 -21.19
N ASN A 96 19.28 -15.82 -21.33
CA ASN A 96 18.45 -16.25 -20.21
C ASN A 96 19.24 -17.09 -19.19
N GLN A 97 19.99 -18.09 -19.67
CA GLN A 97 20.84 -18.95 -18.84
C GLN A 97 21.94 -18.15 -18.15
N ARG A 98 22.69 -17.32 -18.90
CA ARG A 98 23.77 -16.49 -18.35
C ARG A 98 23.28 -15.48 -17.30
N THR A 99 22.07 -14.94 -17.47
CA THR A 99 21.46 -14.01 -16.51
C THR A 99 20.62 -14.68 -15.42
N PHE A 100 20.43 -16.00 -15.44
CA PHE A 100 19.58 -16.71 -14.47
C PHE A 100 20.10 -16.55 -13.04
N VAL A 101 21.41 -16.74 -12.82
CA VAL A 101 22.05 -16.59 -11.50
C VAL A 101 21.93 -15.14 -11.00
N MET A 102 22.21 -14.15 -11.87
CA MET A 102 22.12 -12.73 -11.53
C MET A 102 20.68 -12.31 -11.19
N ARG A 103 19.67 -12.83 -11.90
CA ARG A 103 18.25 -12.60 -11.57
C ARG A 103 17.89 -13.26 -10.24
N LYS A 104 18.25 -14.51 -10.02
CA LYS A 104 18.00 -15.22 -8.76
C LYS A 104 18.62 -14.51 -7.55
N GLU A 105 19.85 -14.02 -7.66
CA GLU A 105 20.49 -13.27 -6.56
C GLU A 105 19.88 -11.87 -6.38
N ARG A 106 19.45 -11.19 -7.46
CA ARG A 106 18.66 -9.95 -7.33
C ARG A 106 17.35 -10.22 -6.57
N ASP A 107 16.59 -11.23 -6.98
CA ASP A 107 15.29 -11.54 -6.39
C ASP A 107 15.43 -11.98 -4.91
N ARG A 108 16.54 -12.65 -4.57
CA ARG A 108 16.96 -12.96 -3.19
C ARG A 108 17.31 -11.70 -2.38
N LEU A 109 18.02 -10.74 -2.99
CA LEU A 109 18.35 -9.45 -2.36
C LEU A 109 17.09 -8.59 -2.15
N ASP A 110 16.18 -8.54 -3.12
CA ASP A 110 14.88 -7.87 -3.01
C ASP A 110 14.03 -8.47 -1.89
N ALA A 111 13.95 -9.80 -1.79
CA ALA A 111 13.28 -10.48 -0.68
C ALA A 111 13.91 -10.13 0.68
N ARG A 112 15.25 -10.16 0.79
CA ARG A 112 15.97 -9.76 2.02
C ARG A 112 15.74 -8.28 2.37
N LEU A 113 15.68 -7.40 1.38
CA LEU A 113 15.40 -5.97 1.54
C LEU A 113 13.95 -5.71 1.96
N GLN A 114 12.98 -6.48 1.44
CA GLN A 114 11.59 -6.44 1.90
C GLN A 114 11.46 -6.91 3.36
N GLN A 115 12.10 -8.03 3.73
CA GLN A 115 12.17 -8.50 5.12
C GLN A 115 12.79 -7.45 6.05
N LEU A 116 13.88 -6.80 5.64
CA LEU A 116 14.54 -5.76 6.43
C LEU A 116 13.66 -4.51 6.59
N LYS A 117 12.97 -4.08 5.52
CA LYS A 117 11.96 -3.00 5.59
C LYS A 117 10.78 -3.36 6.50
N HIS A 118 10.35 -4.62 6.52
CA HIS A 118 9.32 -5.08 7.44
C HIS A 118 9.80 -5.04 8.91
N LYS A 119 10.97 -5.63 9.21
CA LYS A 119 11.57 -5.56 10.55
C LYS A 119 11.75 -4.12 11.03
N TYR A 120 12.23 -3.23 10.18
CA TYR A 120 12.36 -1.80 10.50
C TYR A 120 11.00 -1.15 10.85
N ARG A 121 9.93 -1.46 10.13
CA ARG A 121 8.57 -0.97 10.45
C ARG A 121 8.06 -1.51 11.78
N VAL A 122 8.33 -2.76 12.11
CA VAL A 122 7.96 -3.38 13.40
C VAL A 122 8.71 -2.68 14.54
N LEU A 123 10.04 -2.58 14.46
CA LEU A 123 10.87 -1.87 15.45
C LEU A 123 10.47 -0.38 15.60
N LEU A 124 10.05 0.28 14.52
CA LEU A 124 9.55 1.66 14.58
C LEU A 124 8.20 1.76 15.32
N MET A 125 7.30 0.78 15.14
CA MET A 125 6.04 0.69 15.88
C MET A 125 6.29 0.38 17.36
N GLU A 126 7.18 -0.57 17.67
CA GLU A 126 7.58 -0.90 19.04
C GLU A 126 8.20 0.30 19.75
N ARG A 127 9.12 1.02 19.10
CA ARG A 127 9.64 2.30 19.60
C ARG A 127 8.52 3.33 19.85
N SER A 128 7.53 3.44 18.96
CA SER A 128 6.41 4.37 19.17
C SER A 128 5.50 3.97 20.34
N ARG A 129 5.33 2.66 20.59
CA ARG A 129 4.61 2.15 21.77
C ARG A 129 5.37 2.49 23.04
N ALA A 130 6.66 2.15 23.12
CA ALA A 130 7.50 2.48 24.28
C ALA A 130 7.53 3.99 24.57
N VAL A 131 7.65 4.83 23.54
CA VAL A 131 7.58 6.30 23.69
C VAL A 131 6.20 6.77 24.16
N ASN A 132 5.11 6.12 23.76
CA ASN A 132 3.77 6.44 24.27
C ASN A 132 3.60 6.00 25.72
N MET A 133 4.05 4.80 26.10
CA MET A 133 4.04 4.31 27.49
C MET A 133 4.81 5.29 28.40
N ILE A 134 6.05 5.62 28.04
CA ILE A 134 6.89 6.61 28.74
C ILE A 134 6.23 8.00 28.85
N LYS A 135 5.32 8.36 27.92
CA LYS A 135 4.67 9.68 27.87
C LYS A 135 3.31 9.75 28.57
N TYR A 136 2.63 8.62 28.75
CA TYR A 136 1.24 8.55 29.22
C TYR A 136 1.00 7.63 30.42
N GLU A 137 1.90 6.67 30.69
CA GLU A 137 1.82 5.72 31.82
C GLU A 137 2.79 6.08 32.96
N ASN A 138 3.77 6.97 32.71
CA ASN A 138 4.54 7.59 33.78
C ASN A 138 3.67 8.61 34.54
N GLU A 139 3.17 8.22 35.73
CA GLU A 139 2.34 9.07 36.59
C GLU A 139 3.06 10.35 37.06
N TYR A 140 4.40 10.33 37.12
CA TYR A 140 5.25 11.47 37.45
C TYR A 140 5.38 12.50 36.32
N ILE A 141 4.26 13.04 35.84
CA ILE A 141 4.27 14.23 34.99
C ILE A 141 4.58 15.45 35.87
N LEU A 142 5.85 15.87 35.88
CA LEU A 142 6.28 17.14 36.48
C LEU A 142 5.38 18.30 36.02
N GLN A 143 4.99 19.18 36.93
CA GLN A 143 4.11 20.31 36.58
C GLN A 143 4.79 21.27 35.59
N GLU A 144 6.12 21.33 35.64
CA GLU A 144 7.02 22.01 34.73
C GLU A 144 6.87 21.50 33.29
N GLU A 145 6.68 20.18 33.09
CA GLU A 145 6.40 19.59 31.78
C GLU A 145 5.04 20.02 31.25
N LEU A 146 4.01 20.05 32.10
CA LEU A 146 2.67 20.52 31.71
C LEU A 146 2.72 22.01 31.29
N GLN A 147 3.40 22.84 32.08
CA GLN A 147 3.60 24.26 31.78
C GLN A 147 4.41 24.45 30.49
N SER A 148 5.49 23.68 30.29
CA SER A 148 6.30 23.67 29.07
C SER A 148 5.48 23.31 27.83
N ARG A 149 4.66 22.25 27.90
CA ARG A 149 3.73 21.84 26.83
C ARG A 149 2.73 22.97 26.49
N VAL A 150 2.22 23.71 27.50
CA VAL A 150 1.36 24.88 27.29
C VAL A 150 2.10 26.06 26.65
N LEU A 151 3.35 26.33 27.06
CA LEU A 151 4.17 27.40 26.49
C LEU A 151 4.57 27.09 25.04
N LEU A 152 4.95 25.85 24.72
CA LEU A 152 5.22 25.41 23.35
C LEU A 152 4.00 25.59 22.44
N LYS A 153 2.79 25.23 22.91
CA LYS A 153 1.54 25.45 22.16
C LYS A 153 1.24 26.95 21.95
N LYS A 154 1.58 27.83 22.92
CA LYS A 154 1.49 29.29 22.75
C LYS A 154 2.48 29.81 21.69
N ILE A 155 3.72 29.30 21.69
CA ILE A 155 4.76 29.63 20.69
C ILE A 155 4.34 29.18 19.30
N GLU A 156 3.81 27.97 19.15
CA GLU A 156 3.31 27.45 17.87
C GLU A 156 2.14 28.27 17.34
N ASN A 157 1.14 28.58 18.18
CA ASN A 157 0.04 29.48 17.83
C ASN A 157 0.54 30.87 17.39
N SER A 158 1.57 31.41 18.04
CA SER A 158 2.22 32.66 17.66
C SER A 158 2.90 32.56 16.29
N LYS A 159 3.63 31.47 16.03
CA LYS A 159 4.27 31.17 14.73
C LYS A 159 3.25 31.05 13.59
N VAL A 160 2.08 30.45 13.84
CA VAL A 160 0.96 30.39 12.88
C VAL A 160 0.41 31.78 12.60
N ARG A 161 0.15 32.61 13.62
CA ARG A 161 -0.28 34.01 13.45
C ARG A 161 0.74 34.83 12.65
N LEU A 162 2.03 34.68 12.96
CA LEU A 162 3.13 35.37 12.27
C LEU A 162 3.18 34.96 10.78
N ASN A 163 3.01 33.67 10.47
CA ASN A 163 2.91 33.20 9.08
C ASN A 163 1.66 33.74 8.38
N ALA A 164 0.50 33.82 9.04
CA ALA A 164 -0.70 34.44 8.47
C ALA A 164 -0.46 35.93 8.16
N ILE A 165 0.16 36.69 9.07
CA ILE A 165 0.54 38.10 8.86
C ILE A 165 1.54 38.24 7.69
N ARG A 166 2.51 37.33 7.54
CA ARG A 166 3.40 37.29 6.37
C ARG A 166 2.61 37.11 5.07
N THR A 167 1.66 36.17 5.02
CA THR A 167 0.81 35.94 3.84
C THR A 167 -0.04 37.18 3.53
N ILE A 168 -0.66 37.79 4.53
CA ILE A 168 -1.44 39.03 4.37
C ILE A 168 -0.55 40.17 3.82
N ASN A 169 0.66 40.32 4.33
CA ASN A 169 1.61 41.32 3.85
C ASN A 169 2.12 41.02 2.41
N THR A 170 2.24 39.76 2.00
CA THR A 170 2.57 39.44 0.59
C THR A 170 1.37 39.61 -0.34
N THR A 171 0.14 39.37 0.11
CA THR A 171 -1.05 39.71 -0.68
C THR A 171 -1.23 41.23 -0.85
N TYR A 172 -1.02 42.03 0.21
CA TYR A 172 -1.04 43.50 0.07
C TYR A 172 0.06 44.03 -0.86
N LYS A 173 1.26 43.45 -0.82
CA LYS A 173 2.32 43.79 -1.80
C LYS A 173 1.92 43.47 -3.24
N LYS A 174 1.26 42.32 -3.49
CA LYS A 174 0.72 41.97 -4.81
C LYS A 174 -0.43 42.91 -5.23
N MET A 175 -1.37 43.22 -4.35
CA MET A 175 -2.45 44.17 -4.62
C MET A 175 -1.91 45.55 -5.01
N ARG A 176 -0.93 46.07 -4.26
CA ARG A 176 -0.24 47.32 -4.63
C ARG A 176 0.48 47.23 -5.98
N GLN A 177 1.10 46.09 -6.29
CA GLN A 177 1.75 45.89 -7.59
C GLN A 177 0.75 45.89 -8.75
N VAL A 178 -0.43 45.29 -8.58
CA VAL A 178 -1.50 45.32 -9.59
C VAL A 178 -2.03 46.75 -9.76
N LEU A 179 -2.31 47.48 -8.67
CA LEU A 179 -2.78 48.87 -8.75
C LEU A 179 -1.76 49.80 -9.46
N LEU A 180 -0.46 49.59 -9.24
CA LEU A 180 0.62 50.30 -9.97
C LEU A 180 0.76 49.86 -11.44
N GLN A 181 0.19 48.72 -11.84
CA GLN A 181 0.08 48.32 -13.25
C GLN A 181 -1.20 48.89 -13.87
N ASP A 182 -2.30 48.94 -13.14
CA ASP A 182 -3.56 49.57 -13.56
C ASP A 182 -3.38 51.08 -13.81
N GLU A 183 -2.58 51.77 -12.98
CA GLU A 183 -2.16 53.17 -13.17
C GLU A 183 -1.53 53.42 -14.56
N ILE A 184 -0.71 52.48 -15.04
CA ILE A 184 -0.07 52.54 -16.38
C ILE A 184 -1.09 52.38 -17.51
N PHE A 185 -2.25 51.76 -17.26
CA PHE A 185 -3.33 51.65 -18.24
C PHE A 185 -4.29 52.85 -18.21
N TYR A 186 -4.53 53.46 -17.06
CA TYR A 186 -5.42 54.63 -16.96
C TYR A 186 -4.75 55.92 -17.47
N GLU A 187 -3.47 56.15 -17.21
CA GLU A 187 -2.76 57.37 -17.60
C GLU A 187 -2.81 57.65 -19.13
N PRO A 188 -2.59 56.68 -20.04
CA PRO A 188 -2.78 56.89 -21.48
C PRO A 188 -4.23 57.14 -21.90
N ILE A 189 -5.21 56.54 -21.20
CA ILE A 189 -6.64 56.73 -21.50
C ILE A 189 -7.05 58.16 -21.12
N LEU A 190 -6.62 58.66 -19.96
CA LEU A 190 -6.89 60.03 -19.52
C LEU A 190 -6.26 61.05 -20.47
N ARG A 191 -4.98 60.88 -20.84
CA ARG A 191 -4.32 61.76 -21.82
C ARG A 191 -5.03 61.76 -23.18
N SER A 192 -5.42 60.59 -23.68
CA SER A 192 -6.17 60.50 -24.95
C SER A 192 -7.55 61.17 -24.88
N LEU A 193 -8.16 61.25 -23.70
CA LEU A 193 -9.42 61.97 -23.49
C LEU A 193 -9.21 63.49 -23.36
N ASP A 194 -8.12 63.93 -22.74
CA ASP A 194 -7.72 65.35 -22.72
C ASP A 194 -7.38 65.84 -24.14
N ASP A 195 -6.64 65.05 -24.92
CA ASP A 195 -6.33 65.30 -26.35
C ASP A 195 -7.64 65.38 -27.17
N ASP A 196 -8.53 64.38 -27.06
CA ASP A 196 -9.87 64.37 -27.71
C ASP A 196 -10.73 65.59 -27.29
N MET A 197 -10.59 66.07 -26.05
CA MET A 197 -11.31 67.24 -25.54
C MET A 197 -10.74 68.55 -26.11
N GLU A 198 -9.43 68.69 -26.24
CA GLU A 198 -8.83 69.85 -26.93
C GLU A 198 -9.22 69.86 -28.41
N ASP A 199 -9.18 68.72 -29.09
CA ASP A 199 -9.62 68.62 -30.49
C ASP A 199 -11.11 68.95 -30.65
N GLN A 200 -12.00 68.43 -29.78
CA GLN A 200 -13.42 68.82 -29.77
C GLN A 200 -13.61 70.32 -29.54
N VAL A 201 -12.87 70.93 -28.62
CA VAL A 201 -12.88 72.37 -28.37
C VAL A 201 -12.41 73.14 -29.62
N ASN A 202 -11.40 72.64 -30.35
CA ASN A 202 -10.91 73.23 -31.59
C ASN A 202 -11.89 73.07 -32.76
N PHE A 203 -12.57 71.92 -32.89
CA PHE A 203 -13.68 71.74 -33.81
C PHE A 203 -14.85 72.68 -33.49
N ILE A 204 -15.21 72.87 -32.21
CA ILE A 204 -16.26 73.82 -31.81
C ILE A 204 -15.88 75.26 -32.18
N LYS A 205 -14.64 75.69 -31.93
CA LYS A 205 -14.13 77.00 -32.38
C LYS A 205 -14.25 77.16 -33.91
N HIS A 206 -13.89 76.13 -34.67
CA HIS A 206 -13.95 76.15 -36.13
C HIS A 206 -15.40 76.18 -36.67
N ILE A 207 -16.30 75.38 -36.07
CA ILE A 207 -17.74 75.37 -36.38
C ILE A 207 -18.38 76.71 -36.05
N LEU A 208 -17.99 77.38 -34.96
CA LEU A 208 -18.46 78.73 -34.64
C LEU A 208 -17.93 79.77 -35.63
N TYR A 209 -16.66 79.67 -36.03
CA TYR A 209 -16.03 80.57 -37.00
C TYR A 209 -16.71 80.51 -38.38
N LEU A 210 -16.99 79.31 -38.91
CA LEU A 210 -17.76 79.13 -40.15
C LEU A 210 -19.26 79.39 -39.96
N GLY A 211 -19.79 79.03 -38.79
CA GLY A 211 -21.21 79.07 -38.46
C GLY A 211 -21.74 80.48 -38.28
N MET A 212 -20.97 81.42 -37.71
CA MET A 212 -21.43 82.80 -37.53
C MET A 212 -21.76 83.52 -38.87
N PRO A 213 -20.89 83.49 -39.91
CA PRO A 213 -21.24 83.96 -41.25
C PRO A 213 -22.43 83.22 -41.87
N ALA A 214 -22.50 81.89 -41.72
CA ALA A 214 -23.60 81.08 -42.26
C ALA A 214 -24.95 81.42 -41.60
N ILE A 215 -24.99 81.61 -40.28
CA ILE A 215 -26.17 82.01 -39.51
C ILE A 215 -26.56 83.45 -39.84
N ALA A 216 -25.61 84.36 -40.04
CA ALA A 216 -25.90 85.72 -40.49
C ALA A 216 -26.58 85.71 -41.87
N LYS A 217 -26.05 84.94 -42.83
CA LYS A 217 -26.66 84.77 -44.16
C LYS A 217 -28.02 84.06 -44.11
N PHE A 218 -28.17 83.04 -43.26
CA PHE A 218 -29.46 82.35 -43.04
C PHE A 218 -30.52 83.27 -42.42
N LYS A 219 -30.15 84.17 -41.49
CA LYS A 219 -31.08 85.16 -40.93
C LYS A 219 -31.61 86.15 -41.98
N VAL A 220 -30.86 86.40 -43.06
CA VAL A 220 -31.35 87.14 -44.24
C VAL A 220 -32.28 86.25 -45.07
N LEU A 221 -31.77 85.11 -45.56
CA LEU A 221 -32.52 84.18 -46.44
C LEU A 221 -33.83 83.66 -45.82
N ASN A 222 -33.89 83.45 -44.51
CA ASN A 222 -35.10 82.95 -43.85
C ASN A 222 -36.20 84.03 -43.75
N ARG A 223 -35.83 85.32 -43.70
CA ARG A 223 -36.81 86.43 -43.81
C ARG A 223 -37.42 86.47 -45.21
N GLU A 224 -36.63 86.21 -46.24
CA GLU A 224 -37.08 86.09 -47.64
C GLU A 224 -37.93 84.82 -47.86
N LEU A 225 -37.52 83.68 -47.28
CA LEU A 225 -38.20 82.40 -47.46
C LEU A 225 -39.57 82.33 -46.75
N LEU A 226 -39.72 82.94 -45.57
CA LEU A 226 -41.03 83.07 -44.91
C LEU A 226 -42.04 83.82 -45.79
N GLN A 227 -41.61 84.89 -46.47
CA GLN A 227 -42.44 85.64 -47.44
C GLN A 227 -42.80 84.82 -48.71
N LEU A 228 -42.22 83.63 -48.90
CA LEU A 228 -42.48 82.72 -50.01
C LEU A 228 -43.26 81.47 -49.59
N SER A 229 -42.98 80.88 -48.43
CA SER A 229 -43.57 79.60 -48.03
C SER A 229 -45.07 79.69 -47.72
N GLU A 230 -45.55 80.84 -47.22
CA GLU A 230 -46.98 81.12 -47.03
C GLU A 230 -47.77 81.13 -48.35
N LYS A 231 -47.10 81.45 -49.46
CA LYS A 231 -47.67 81.40 -50.82
C LYS A 231 -47.76 79.95 -51.32
N ALA A 232 -46.82 79.08 -50.91
CA ALA A 232 -46.67 77.72 -51.42
C ALA A 232 -47.44 76.63 -50.64
N ARG A 233 -47.49 76.70 -49.29
CA ARG A 233 -48.10 75.63 -48.44
C ARG A 233 -49.55 75.31 -48.81
N LYS A 234 -50.27 76.28 -49.37
CA LYS A 234 -51.66 76.19 -49.82
C LYS A 234 -51.89 75.15 -50.94
N ASN A 235 -50.84 74.68 -51.63
CA ASN A 235 -50.97 73.85 -52.84
C ASN A 235 -50.79 72.33 -52.64
N GLN A 236 -50.05 71.85 -51.62
CA GLN A 236 -49.48 70.49 -51.68
C GLN A 236 -50.31 69.37 -51.03
N LEU A 237 -51.23 69.67 -50.10
CA LEU A 237 -51.96 68.66 -49.31
C LEU A 237 -52.77 67.65 -50.15
N ALA A 238 -53.09 67.98 -51.40
CA ALA A 238 -53.95 67.19 -52.28
C ALA A 238 -53.41 65.83 -52.80
N LYS A 239 -52.14 65.46 -52.55
CA LYS A 239 -51.45 64.44 -53.38
C LYS A 239 -51.04 63.10 -52.72
N ILE A 240 -51.08 62.94 -51.39
CA ILE A 240 -50.26 61.91 -50.70
C ILE A 240 -50.93 60.51 -50.53
N GLN A 241 -52.23 60.37 -50.73
CA GLN A 241 -53.03 59.23 -50.21
C GLN A 241 -52.81 57.83 -50.87
N ILE A 242 -51.86 57.65 -51.79
CA ILE A 242 -51.95 56.61 -52.84
C ILE A 242 -51.09 55.33 -52.62
N LEU A 243 -50.01 55.36 -51.80
CA LEU A 243 -48.79 54.55 -52.09
C LEU A 243 -48.40 53.37 -51.17
N ASN A 244 -49.32 52.63 -50.51
CA ASN A 244 -48.96 51.68 -49.42
C ASN A 244 -49.25 50.16 -49.65
N SER A 245 -48.41 49.34 -50.36
CA SER A 245 -48.59 47.83 -50.44
C SER A 245 -47.41 46.90 -50.98
N LEU A 246 -47.30 45.60 -50.49
CA LEU A 246 -46.69 44.29 -51.05
C LEU A 246 -45.15 43.81 -50.89
N LYS A 247 -44.78 42.46 -50.71
CA LYS A 247 -43.41 41.69 -50.85
C LYS A 247 -43.18 40.16 -50.24
N LYS A 248 -42.34 39.14 -50.77
CA LYS A 248 -41.70 37.82 -50.13
C LYS A 248 -40.88 36.63 -50.96
N PRO A 249 -40.04 35.63 -50.40
CA PRO A 249 -39.16 34.48 -51.08
C PRO A 249 -38.81 33.00 -50.42
N ILE A 250 -38.08 31.95 -51.03
CA ILE A 250 -37.60 30.53 -50.47
C ILE A 250 -36.54 29.54 -51.27
N VAL A 251 -35.96 28.33 -50.78
CA VAL A 251 -34.84 27.35 -51.37
C VAL A 251 -34.68 25.78 -50.90
N ILE A 252 -33.85 24.78 -51.48
CA ILE A 252 -33.63 23.24 -51.11
C ILE A 252 -32.32 22.34 -51.60
N GLY A 253 -32.13 20.94 -51.46
CA GLY A 253 -30.85 20.02 -51.68
C GLY A 253 -30.82 18.37 -51.96
N PRO A 254 -29.67 17.53 -51.93
CA PRO A 254 -29.35 16.16 -52.66
C PRO A 254 -28.56 14.82 -52.05
N PRO A 255 -28.24 13.62 -52.78
CA PRO A 255 -27.77 12.18 -52.31
C PRO A 255 -26.64 11.22 -53.08
N GLN A 256 -26.32 9.87 -52.75
CA GLN A 256 -25.20 8.88 -53.28
C GLN A 256 -25.28 7.22 -53.18
N VAL A 257 -24.38 6.28 -53.76
CA VAL A 257 -24.33 4.68 -53.71
C VAL A 257 -23.07 3.75 -54.23
N VAL A 258 -22.90 2.34 -54.10
CA VAL A 258 -21.71 1.34 -54.47
C VAL A 258 -21.90 -0.28 -54.74
N VAL A 259 -20.89 -1.23 -55.07
CA VAL A 259 -20.96 -2.76 -55.53
C VAL A 259 -19.73 -3.86 -55.42
N ARG A 260 -19.75 -5.22 -55.85
CA ARG A 260 -18.78 -6.48 -55.72
C ARG A 260 -18.91 -7.73 -56.78
N GLU A 261 -18.30 -9.01 -56.97
CA GLU A 261 -17.05 -9.95 -56.75
C GLU A 261 -17.06 -11.52 -57.33
N ILE A 262 -15.96 -12.42 -57.34
CA ILE A 262 -15.82 -14.02 -57.29
C ILE A 262 -15.13 -15.07 -58.37
N GLN A 263 -15.05 -16.47 -58.22
CA GLN A 263 -14.16 -17.62 -58.80
C GLN A 263 -14.79 -19.01 -59.40
N THR A 264 -14.02 -20.12 -59.75
CA THR A 264 -14.40 -21.42 -60.50
C THR A 264 -13.68 -22.83 -60.14
N ASN A 265 -13.82 -24.00 -60.90
CA ASN A 265 -13.42 -25.45 -60.51
C ASN A 265 -13.02 -26.56 -61.64
N ASN A 266 -12.89 -27.92 -61.37
CA ASN A 266 -12.11 -29.03 -62.10
C ASN A 266 -12.79 -30.48 -62.35
N PRO A 267 -12.22 -31.53 -63.09
CA PRO A 267 -12.91 -32.77 -63.64
C PRO A 267 -12.35 -34.25 -63.40
N LYS A 268 -13.05 -35.37 -63.85
CA LYS A 268 -12.55 -36.76 -64.27
C LYS A 268 -13.63 -37.87 -64.64
N ARG A 269 -13.30 -39.02 -65.29
CA ARG A 269 -14.24 -40.14 -65.68
C ARG A 269 -13.63 -41.59 -65.98
N TYR A 270 -14.27 -42.68 -65.47
CA TYR A 270 -14.29 -44.16 -65.82
C TYR A 270 -13.11 -45.17 -65.75
N LEU A 271 -13.45 -46.46 -65.48
CA LEU A 271 -12.68 -47.74 -65.56
C LEU A 271 -13.61 -49.00 -65.64
N ARG A 272 -13.14 -50.17 -66.15
CA ARG A 272 -13.75 -51.54 -66.08
C ARG A 272 -12.65 -52.64 -66.11
N LEU A 273 -12.97 -53.90 -65.75
CA LEU A 273 -11.99 -54.95 -65.33
C LEU A 273 -12.34 -56.39 -65.86
N THR A 274 -11.38 -57.32 -65.84
CA THR A 274 -11.39 -58.65 -66.51
C THR A 274 -10.90 -59.84 -65.63
N GLU A 275 -10.95 -61.07 -66.14
CA GLU A 275 -10.82 -62.34 -65.38
C GLU A 275 -9.49 -62.58 -64.65
N SER A 276 -8.36 -62.03 -65.11
CA SER A 276 -7.10 -62.09 -64.35
C SER A 276 -7.24 -61.41 -62.98
N MET A 277 -8.16 -60.45 -62.85
CA MET A 277 -8.53 -59.84 -61.59
C MET A 277 -9.32 -60.79 -60.66
N ALA A 278 -9.97 -61.83 -61.18
CA ALA A 278 -10.66 -62.83 -60.37
C ALA A 278 -9.69 -63.80 -59.67
N ILE A 279 -8.62 -64.21 -60.37
CA ILE A 279 -7.52 -64.97 -59.77
C ILE A 279 -6.79 -64.11 -58.72
N LEU A 280 -6.45 -62.87 -59.09
CA LEU A 280 -5.87 -61.90 -58.16
C LEU A 280 -6.78 -61.67 -56.93
N LYS A 281 -8.10 -61.70 -57.09
CA LYS A 281 -9.08 -61.56 -55.99
C LYS A 281 -9.05 -62.74 -55.02
N ALA A 282 -8.75 -63.95 -55.47
CA ALA A 282 -8.57 -65.12 -54.60
C ALA A 282 -7.27 -65.02 -53.77
N GLU A 283 -6.16 -64.64 -54.39
CA GLU A 283 -4.90 -64.38 -53.68
C GLU A 283 -5.01 -63.17 -52.73
N LEU A 284 -5.74 -62.13 -53.13
CA LEU A 284 -6.05 -61.00 -52.24
C LEU A 284 -6.84 -61.44 -51.01
N GLN A 285 -7.73 -62.44 -51.08
CA GLN A 285 -8.48 -62.93 -49.92
C GLN A 285 -7.59 -63.69 -48.92
N THR A 286 -6.59 -64.46 -49.37
CA THR A 286 -5.65 -65.13 -48.45
C THR A 286 -4.74 -64.10 -47.77
N ILE A 287 -4.27 -63.10 -48.52
CA ILE A 287 -3.51 -61.94 -48.00
C ILE A 287 -4.37 -61.11 -47.02
N GLU A 288 -5.65 -60.87 -47.33
CA GLU A 288 -6.56 -60.11 -46.45
C GLU A 288 -6.75 -60.83 -45.10
N ASN A 289 -6.77 -62.16 -45.08
CA ASN A 289 -6.90 -62.94 -43.85
C ASN A 289 -5.63 -62.93 -42.98
N THR A 290 -4.43 -62.99 -43.57
CA THR A 290 -3.19 -62.79 -42.79
C THR A 290 -3.07 -61.37 -42.25
N ILE A 291 -3.50 -60.37 -43.03
CA ILE A 291 -3.61 -58.97 -42.61
C ILE A 291 -4.61 -58.79 -41.45
N LYS A 292 -5.77 -59.46 -41.45
CA LYS A 292 -6.73 -59.42 -40.34
C LYS A 292 -6.12 -59.94 -39.03
N ASN A 293 -5.36 -61.03 -39.10
CA ASN A 293 -4.69 -61.60 -37.93
C ASN A 293 -3.61 -60.65 -37.37
N LEU A 294 -2.76 -60.09 -38.24
CA LEU A 294 -1.76 -59.08 -37.84
C LEU A 294 -2.40 -57.77 -37.35
N ARG A 295 -3.58 -57.41 -37.84
CA ARG A 295 -4.34 -56.25 -37.35
C ARG A 295 -4.79 -56.44 -35.89
N LEU A 296 -5.20 -57.66 -35.52
CA LEU A 296 -5.60 -57.98 -34.14
C LEU A 296 -4.40 -57.96 -33.19
N THR A 297 -3.27 -58.57 -33.53
CA THR A 297 -2.10 -58.63 -32.63
C THR A 297 -1.44 -57.26 -32.39
N VAL A 298 -1.55 -56.33 -33.34
CA VAL A 298 -1.04 -54.94 -33.21
C VAL A 298 -2.16 -53.94 -32.84
N LEU A 299 -3.37 -54.44 -32.57
CA LEU A 299 -4.57 -53.66 -32.18
C LEU A 299 -4.89 -52.48 -33.12
N CYS A 300 -4.61 -52.63 -34.42
CA CYS A 300 -4.74 -51.58 -35.44
C CYS A 300 -6.16 -51.47 -36.01
N SER A 301 -6.49 -50.34 -36.63
CA SER A 301 -7.78 -50.14 -37.31
C SER A 301 -7.70 -50.47 -38.80
N GLN A 302 -6.59 -50.08 -39.45
CA GLN A 302 -6.34 -50.28 -40.88
C GLN A 302 -5.06 -51.10 -41.11
N ALA A 303 -5.04 -51.88 -42.19
CA ALA A 303 -3.91 -52.73 -42.57
C ALA A 303 -2.57 -51.97 -42.71
N LYS A 304 -2.61 -50.74 -43.24
CA LYS A 304 -1.43 -49.90 -43.47
C LYS A 304 -0.75 -49.43 -42.17
N GLU A 305 -1.44 -49.51 -41.04
CA GLU A 305 -0.93 -49.06 -39.73
C GLU A 305 -0.02 -50.11 -39.07
N ILE A 306 -0.13 -51.38 -39.45
CA ILE A 306 0.52 -52.53 -38.78
C ILE A 306 2.05 -52.34 -38.70
N TYR A 307 2.73 -52.20 -39.83
CA TYR A 307 4.19 -52.05 -39.87
C TYR A 307 4.72 -50.79 -39.13
N PRO A 308 4.22 -49.56 -39.38
CA PRO A 308 4.71 -48.39 -38.66
C PRO A 308 4.41 -48.46 -37.15
N ARG A 309 3.31 -49.12 -36.73
CA ARG A 309 2.97 -49.25 -35.31
C ARG A 309 3.81 -50.30 -34.57
N ILE A 310 4.14 -51.43 -35.20
CA ILE A 310 5.16 -52.36 -34.69
C ILE A 310 6.50 -51.61 -34.50
N LYS A 311 6.92 -50.86 -35.52
CA LYS A 311 8.17 -50.10 -35.47
C LYS A 311 8.18 -49.08 -34.33
N THR A 312 7.13 -48.29 -34.15
CA THR A 312 7.05 -47.33 -33.04
C THR A 312 6.96 -48.01 -31.66
N GLN A 313 6.31 -49.18 -31.55
CA GLN A 313 6.32 -49.98 -30.32
C GLN A 313 7.74 -50.46 -29.96
N MET A 314 8.51 -50.97 -30.93
CA MET A 314 9.91 -51.36 -30.71
C MET A 314 10.78 -50.16 -30.29
N GLU A 315 10.70 -49.04 -31.03
CA GLU A 315 11.43 -47.81 -30.69
C GLU A 315 11.04 -47.27 -29.31
N ASN A 316 9.78 -47.36 -28.91
CA ASN A 316 9.31 -46.91 -27.60
C ASN A 316 9.76 -47.84 -26.47
N ASN A 317 9.79 -49.16 -26.70
CA ASN A 317 10.35 -50.12 -25.75
C ASN A 317 11.87 -49.90 -25.54
N GLU A 318 12.61 -49.53 -26.59
CA GLU A 318 14.01 -49.12 -26.45
C GLU A 318 14.18 -47.82 -25.66
N LYS A 319 13.38 -46.79 -25.95
CA LYS A 319 13.39 -45.52 -25.18
C LYS A 319 13.11 -45.80 -23.70
N LEU A 320 12.12 -46.65 -23.41
CA LEU A 320 11.71 -47.00 -22.05
C LEU A 320 12.79 -47.78 -21.29
N LYS A 321 13.51 -48.70 -21.93
CA LYS A 321 14.72 -49.33 -21.35
C LYS A 321 15.78 -48.30 -20.97
N ARG A 322 16.14 -47.41 -21.90
CA ARG A 322 17.13 -46.33 -21.67
C ARG A 322 16.68 -45.33 -20.60
N GLU A 323 15.37 -45.15 -20.41
CA GLU A 323 14.83 -44.36 -19.29
C GLU A 323 14.97 -45.07 -17.94
N ILE A 324 14.72 -46.39 -17.88
CA ILE A 324 14.90 -47.18 -16.65
C ILE A 324 16.37 -47.14 -16.21
N GLU A 325 17.31 -47.32 -17.14
CA GLU A 325 18.75 -47.21 -16.90
C GLU A 325 19.13 -45.83 -16.33
N LYS A 326 18.64 -44.74 -16.94
CA LYS A 326 18.86 -43.37 -16.45
C LYS A 326 18.24 -43.13 -15.06
N LYS A 327 17.03 -43.65 -14.81
CA LYS A 327 16.36 -43.56 -13.51
C LYS A 327 17.13 -44.32 -12.42
N MET A 328 17.70 -45.48 -12.76
CA MET A 328 18.59 -46.25 -11.87
C MET A 328 19.89 -45.50 -11.56
N GLN A 329 20.56 -44.94 -12.56
CA GLN A 329 21.76 -44.10 -12.38
C GLN A 329 21.47 -42.86 -11.51
N ALA A 330 20.33 -42.19 -11.73
CA ALA A 330 19.90 -41.06 -10.92
C ALA A 330 19.63 -41.44 -9.45
N LYS A 331 19.01 -42.61 -9.20
CA LYS A 331 18.81 -43.15 -7.84
C LYS A 331 20.14 -43.38 -7.12
N LEU A 332 21.11 -44.03 -7.77
CA LEU A 332 22.45 -44.24 -7.22
C LEU A 332 23.17 -42.92 -6.91
N MET A 333 23.04 -41.90 -7.78
CA MET A 333 23.61 -40.57 -7.53
C MET A 333 22.95 -39.86 -6.34
N LEU A 334 21.64 -40.05 -6.13
CA LEU A 334 20.92 -39.50 -4.98
C LEU A 334 21.34 -40.20 -3.67
N GLU A 335 21.51 -41.52 -3.68
CA GLU A 335 22.03 -42.28 -2.53
C GLU A 335 23.46 -41.87 -2.15
N GLN A 336 24.32 -41.62 -3.14
CA GLN A 336 25.67 -41.06 -2.91
C GLN A 336 25.59 -39.65 -2.31
N LYS A 337 24.77 -38.76 -2.87
CA LYS A 337 24.57 -37.40 -2.35
C LYS A 337 24.03 -37.40 -0.92
N LEU A 338 23.12 -38.31 -0.59
CA LEU A 338 22.58 -38.46 0.77
C LEU A 338 23.71 -38.84 1.75
N LYS A 339 24.55 -39.82 1.40
CA LYS A 339 25.72 -40.20 2.23
C LYS A 339 26.73 -39.07 2.40
N CYS A 340 27.00 -38.28 1.35
CA CYS A 340 27.84 -37.08 1.48
C CYS A 340 27.18 -36.01 2.36
N SER A 341 25.85 -35.87 2.31
CA SER A 341 25.11 -34.91 3.11
C SER A 341 25.00 -35.30 4.59
N THR A 342 24.92 -36.59 4.92
CA THR A 342 24.97 -37.05 6.32
C THR A 342 26.36 -36.81 6.88
N LEU A 343 27.42 -37.23 6.19
CA LEU A 343 28.81 -36.98 6.61
C LEU A 343 29.11 -35.47 6.81
N LEU A 344 28.59 -34.60 5.93
CA LEU A 344 28.72 -33.15 6.11
C LEU A 344 27.89 -32.64 7.30
N SER A 345 26.71 -33.19 7.55
CA SER A 345 25.91 -32.87 8.75
C SER A 345 26.63 -33.28 10.03
N ASP A 346 27.23 -34.47 10.06
CA ASP A 346 27.97 -34.99 11.21
C ASP A 346 29.21 -34.13 11.48
N VAL A 347 29.93 -33.71 10.44
CA VAL A 347 31.05 -32.75 10.57
C VAL A 347 30.56 -31.37 11.05
N LEU A 348 29.42 -30.88 10.58
CA LEU A 348 28.87 -29.60 11.03
C LEU A 348 28.34 -29.64 12.48
N LEU A 349 27.83 -30.78 12.95
CA LEU A 349 27.40 -30.99 14.34
C LEU A 349 28.61 -31.05 15.30
N ASN A 350 29.72 -31.64 14.87
CA ASN A 350 30.93 -31.75 15.68
C ASN A 350 31.85 -30.51 15.58
N ASN A 351 31.75 -29.70 14.53
CA ASN A 351 32.49 -28.44 14.37
C ASN A 351 31.83 -27.27 15.12
N LEU A 352 31.53 -27.45 16.40
CA LEU A 352 31.30 -26.31 17.30
C LEU A 352 32.62 -25.56 17.50
N SER A 353 32.75 -24.38 16.89
CA SER A 353 33.87 -23.47 17.16
C SER A 353 33.96 -23.17 18.66
N GLU A 354 35.18 -23.07 19.20
CA GLU A 354 35.43 -22.62 20.57
C GLU A 354 34.73 -21.29 20.86
N GLU A 355 34.61 -20.41 19.85
CA GLU A 355 33.87 -19.15 19.92
C GLU A 355 32.36 -19.34 20.21
N GLU A 356 31.72 -20.37 19.66
CA GLU A 356 30.29 -20.65 19.89
C GLU A 356 30.08 -21.33 21.25
N ILE A 357 31.05 -22.13 21.72
CA ILE A 357 31.06 -22.68 23.09
C ILE A 357 31.19 -21.53 24.10
N ASN A 358 32.18 -20.65 23.94
CA ASN A 358 32.38 -19.45 24.75
C ASN A 358 31.13 -18.55 24.75
N ARG A 359 30.45 -18.42 23.60
CA ARG A 359 29.18 -17.70 23.48
C ARG A 359 28.04 -18.37 24.24
N LEU A 360 27.91 -19.70 24.20
CA LEU A 360 26.92 -20.46 24.96
C LEU A 360 27.19 -20.46 26.48
N GLU A 361 28.45 -20.27 26.88
CA GLU A 361 28.84 -20.04 28.27
C GLU A 361 28.48 -18.61 28.70
N ARG A 362 28.82 -17.60 27.89
CA ARG A 362 28.43 -16.21 28.18
C ARG A 362 26.90 -16.03 28.24
N ILE A 363 26.13 -16.78 27.46
CA ILE A 363 24.67 -16.80 27.56
C ILE A 363 24.20 -17.41 28.91
N ARG A 364 24.84 -18.48 29.39
CA ARG A 364 24.55 -19.07 30.71
C ARG A 364 24.92 -18.13 31.86
N GLU A 365 26.06 -17.45 31.79
CA GLU A 365 26.45 -16.41 32.75
C GLU A 365 25.40 -15.29 32.82
N LEU A 366 24.99 -14.74 31.68
CA LEU A 366 23.98 -13.69 31.61
C LEU A 366 22.62 -14.14 32.14
N GLN A 367 22.24 -15.41 31.90
CA GLN A 367 21.03 -16.00 32.48
C GLN A 367 21.10 -16.21 34.00
N LEU A 368 22.29 -16.36 34.58
CA LEU A 368 22.48 -16.39 36.03
C LEU A 368 22.42 -14.98 36.62
N MET A 369 23.09 -14.01 36.00
CA MET A 369 23.01 -12.59 36.42
C MET A 369 21.56 -12.08 36.41
N MET A 370 20.80 -12.32 35.34
CA MET A 370 19.39 -11.94 35.27
C MET A 370 18.52 -12.59 36.36
N LYS A 371 18.90 -13.76 36.88
CA LYS A 371 18.18 -14.38 38.01
C LYS A 371 18.50 -13.70 39.32
N SER A 372 19.78 -13.44 39.62
CA SER A 372 20.16 -12.70 40.82
C SER A 372 19.60 -11.27 40.84
N ASP A 373 19.50 -10.63 39.67
CA ASP A 373 18.90 -9.29 39.54
C ASP A 373 17.38 -9.35 39.82
N ASN A 374 16.66 -10.32 39.24
CA ASN A 374 15.23 -10.55 39.54
C ASN A 374 15.00 -10.88 41.03
N GLU A 375 15.80 -11.76 41.62
CA GLU A 375 15.70 -12.14 43.04
C GLU A 375 15.95 -10.93 43.97
N PHE A 376 16.79 -9.98 43.55
CA PHE A 376 17.01 -8.72 44.25
C PHE A 376 15.86 -7.71 44.07
N GLU A 377 15.24 -7.65 42.88
CA GLU A 377 14.03 -6.85 42.65
C GLU A 377 12.85 -7.36 43.50
N GLU A 378 12.61 -8.69 43.54
CA GLU A 378 11.56 -9.29 44.38
C GLU A 378 11.77 -8.98 45.88
N GLN A 379 13.00 -9.12 46.39
CA GLN A 379 13.35 -8.73 47.77
C GLN A 379 13.12 -7.23 48.03
N SER A 380 13.46 -6.38 47.06
CA SER A 380 13.28 -4.92 47.16
C SER A 380 11.80 -4.53 47.19
N ILE A 381 10.97 -5.16 46.35
CA ILE A 381 9.52 -4.96 46.31
C ILE A 381 8.89 -5.42 47.64
N ALA A 382 9.25 -6.62 48.13
CA ALA A 382 8.76 -7.12 49.41
C ALA A 382 9.15 -6.20 50.59
N HIS A 383 10.37 -5.66 50.61
CA HIS A 383 10.79 -4.68 51.61
C HIS A 383 10.00 -3.36 51.54
N ILE A 384 9.68 -2.88 50.33
CA ILE A 384 8.83 -1.69 50.13
C ILE A 384 7.40 -1.95 50.61
N GLN A 385 6.80 -3.10 50.28
CA GLN A 385 5.45 -3.50 50.72
C GLN A 385 5.35 -3.57 52.25
N ASN A 386 6.23 -4.32 52.91
CA ASN A 386 6.28 -4.41 54.37
C ASN A 386 6.41 -3.03 55.04
N ARG A 387 7.15 -2.10 54.43
CA ARG A 387 7.30 -0.72 54.92
C ARG A 387 6.06 0.14 54.67
N ALA A 388 5.34 -0.07 53.57
CA ALA A 388 4.07 0.59 53.28
C ALA A 388 2.98 0.13 54.27
N ASP A 389 2.86 -1.17 54.52
CA ASP A 389 1.93 -1.74 55.50
C ASP A 389 2.19 -1.22 56.91
N ALA A 390 3.46 -1.17 57.32
CA ALA A 390 3.86 -0.56 58.59
C ALA A 390 3.50 0.94 58.67
N TYR A 391 3.62 1.70 57.58
CA TYR A 391 3.23 3.11 57.53
C TYR A 391 1.71 3.30 57.59
N VAL A 392 0.93 2.44 56.91
CA VAL A 392 -0.54 2.44 57.00
C VAL A 392 -0.99 2.12 58.43
N LEU A 393 -0.39 1.12 59.07
CA LEU A 393 -0.64 0.77 60.47
C LEU A 393 -0.30 1.91 61.43
N MET A 394 0.83 2.61 61.22
CA MET A 394 1.18 3.83 61.96
C MET A 394 0.15 4.95 61.75
N ARG A 395 -0.23 5.25 60.50
CA ARG A 395 -1.22 6.30 60.18
C ARG A 395 -2.59 5.99 60.82
N TRP A 396 -3.04 4.74 60.78
CA TRP A 396 -4.29 4.29 61.39
C TRP A 396 -4.26 4.36 62.93
N THR A 397 -3.19 3.87 63.58
CA THR A 397 -3.06 3.93 65.05
C THR A 397 -2.90 5.35 65.57
N VAL A 398 -2.18 6.22 64.85
CA VAL A 398 -2.07 7.66 65.13
C VAL A 398 -3.43 8.36 65.00
N TRP A 399 -4.22 8.04 63.98
CA TRP A 399 -5.57 8.60 63.83
C TRP A 399 -6.54 8.11 64.92
N ASN A 400 -6.51 6.82 65.28
CA ASN A 400 -7.31 6.27 66.39
C ASN A 400 -7.01 6.99 67.72
N LEU A 401 -5.73 7.26 68.02
CA LEU A 401 -5.33 8.03 69.21
C LEU A 401 -5.85 9.47 69.16
N TRP A 402 -5.93 10.08 67.97
CA TRP A 402 -6.41 11.46 67.80
C TRP A 402 -7.93 11.57 68.00
N GLU A 403 -8.68 10.56 67.55
CA GLU A 403 -10.13 10.44 67.76
C GLU A 403 -10.45 10.14 69.23
N ILE A 404 -9.70 9.24 69.90
CA ILE A 404 -9.82 9.02 71.36
C ILE A 404 -9.58 10.34 72.13
N LEU A 405 -8.58 11.11 71.74
CA LEU A 405 -8.26 12.40 72.35
C LEU A 405 -9.09 13.56 71.76
N ARG A 406 -10.13 13.32 70.95
CA ARG A 406 -10.88 14.36 70.23
C ARG A 406 -11.45 15.44 71.14
N HIS A 407 -11.97 15.03 72.30
CA HIS A 407 -12.61 15.89 73.30
C HIS A 407 -11.62 16.63 74.22
N VAL A 408 -10.34 16.26 74.23
CA VAL A 408 -9.31 16.99 74.99
C VAL A 408 -9.08 18.36 74.34
N ASP A 409 -9.16 19.42 75.14
CA ASP A 409 -8.86 20.81 74.74
C ASP A 409 -9.77 21.39 73.63
N ARG A 410 -11.00 20.88 73.47
CA ARG A 410 -12.01 21.47 72.56
C ARG A 410 -13.24 21.94 73.34
N ASN A 411 -13.63 23.20 73.12
CA ASN A 411 -15.04 23.61 73.27
C ASN A 411 -15.90 22.81 72.27
N PRO A 412 -17.17 22.48 72.59
CA PRO A 412 -18.04 21.74 71.67
C PRO A 412 -18.16 22.47 70.33
N LYS A 413 -17.98 21.73 69.22
CA LYS A 413 -18.13 22.27 67.86
C LYS A 413 -19.62 22.52 67.58
N LEU A 414 -20.10 23.72 67.89
CA LEU A 414 -21.45 24.19 67.56
C LEU A 414 -21.64 24.26 66.04
N TYR A 415 -22.03 23.13 65.44
CA TYR A 415 -22.52 23.09 64.07
C TYR A 415 -23.84 23.85 63.98
N LYS A 416 -23.82 25.04 63.41
CA LYS A 416 -25.04 25.74 62.99
C LYS A 416 -25.71 24.90 61.90
N ARG A 417 -26.79 24.21 62.23
CA ARG A 417 -27.53 23.36 61.30
C ARG A 417 -28.36 24.30 60.42
N GLN A 418 -28.21 24.21 59.10
CA GLN A 418 -29.05 24.98 58.18
C GLN A 418 -30.46 24.37 58.16
N TYR A 419 -31.32 24.87 59.04
CA TYR A 419 -32.73 24.49 59.11
C TYR A 419 -33.45 24.91 57.83
N PRO A 420 -34.10 23.99 57.09
CA PRO A 420 -34.72 24.30 55.80
C PRO A 420 -35.93 25.24 55.93
N ASN A 421 -36.65 25.18 57.05
CA ASN A 421 -37.81 26.01 57.34
C ASN A 421 -37.60 26.84 58.61
N GLU A 422 -38.12 28.07 58.65
CA GLU A 422 -37.95 28.98 59.78
C GLU A 422 -38.67 28.52 61.06
N SER A 423 -39.76 27.77 60.93
CA SER A 423 -40.47 27.14 62.05
C SER A 423 -39.58 26.16 62.85
N LEU A 424 -38.53 25.60 62.24
CA LEU A 424 -37.55 24.75 62.91
C LEU A 424 -36.44 25.55 63.63
N LYS A 425 -36.38 26.88 63.45
CA LYS A 425 -35.46 27.77 64.17
C LYS A 425 -35.99 28.19 65.55
N LEU A 426 -37.23 27.81 65.91
CA LEU A 426 -37.82 28.09 67.22
C LEU A 426 -36.92 27.56 68.35
N PRO A 427 -36.72 28.30 69.46
CA PRO A 427 -35.74 27.93 70.48
C PRO A 427 -35.84 26.49 70.99
N LEU A 428 -37.06 26.00 71.23
CA LEU A 428 -37.33 24.66 71.75
C LEU A 428 -37.22 23.53 70.70
N LEU A 429 -37.18 23.85 69.39
CA LEU A 429 -36.92 22.89 68.31
C LEU A 429 -35.46 22.90 67.82
N LYS A 430 -34.59 23.73 68.41
CA LYS A 430 -33.17 23.73 68.08
C LYS A 430 -32.49 22.48 68.64
N PHE A 431 -32.40 21.45 67.81
CA PHE A 431 -31.53 20.28 68.02
C PHE A 431 -30.04 20.64 68.29
N GLU A 432 -29.63 21.90 68.05
CA GLU A 432 -28.34 22.48 68.48
C GLU A 432 -28.18 22.62 70.01
N LEU A 433 -29.27 22.60 70.79
CA LEU A 433 -29.24 22.80 72.25
C LEU A 433 -28.90 21.54 73.05
N PHE A 434 -28.87 20.37 72.43
CA PHE A 434 -28.39 19.16 73.08
C PHE A 434 -26.86 19.14 73.07
N GLU A 435 -26.23 18.93 74.24
CA GLU A 435 -24.81 18.61 74.33
C GLU A 435 -24.52 17.22 73.77
N ILE A 436 -24.68 17.04 72.45
CA ILE A 436 -24.36 15.80 71.78
C ILE A 436 -22.83 15.65 71.81
N ARG A 437 -22.34 14.77 72.68
CA ARG A 437 -20.91 14.46 72.82
C ARG A 437 -20.42 13.42 71.82
N ALA A 438 -21.31 12.64 71.21
CA ALA A 438 -21.01 11.73 70.11
C ALA A 438 -21.01 12.49 68.77
N TYR A 439 -19.84 12.66 68.16
CA TYR A 439 -19.69 13.26 66.83
C TYR A 439 -19.27 12.17 65.83
N PRO A 440 -19.75 12.20 64.56
CA PRO A 440 -19.18 11.33 63.52
C PRO A 440 -17.67 11.64 63.39
N PRO A 441 -16.81 10.65 63.10
CA PRO A 441 -15.37 10.86 62.95
C PRO A 441 -15.07 11.97 61.95
N GLU A 442 -14.04 12.78 62.25
CA GLU A 442 -13.56 13.78 61.30
C GLU A 442 -12.83 13.10 60.13
N LEU A 443 -12.92 13.69 58.92
CA LEU A 443 -12.32 13.12 57.71
C LEU A 443 -10.81 12.91 57.90
N PHE A 444 -10.30 11.83 57.31
CA PHE A 444 -8.94 11.32 57.51
C PHE A 444 -7.89 12.30 56.93
N GLU A 445 -7.32 13.15 57.79
CA GLU A 445 -6.19 14.01 57.41
C GLU A 445 -4.99 13.15 56.95
N GLU A 446 -4.32 13.56 55.89
CA GLU A 446 -3.36 12.68 55.19
C GLU A 446 -1.95 12.71 55.77
N ASP A 447 -1.59 13.80 56.44
CA ASP A 447 -0.26 14.05 56.98
C ASP A 447 -0.14 13.55 58.43
N VAL A 448 0.57 12.43 58.60
CA VAL A 448 0.87 11.81 59.90
C VAL A 448 1.61 12.77 60.85
N ASP A 449 2.52 13.62 60.36
CA ASP A 449 3.29 14.53 61.21
C ASP A 449 2.41 15.64 61.77
N SER A 450 1.44 16.15 61.01
CA SER A 450 0.46 17.11 61.51
C SER A 450 -0.38 16.53 62.66
N ILE A 451 -0.91 15.31 62.48
CA ILE A 451 -1.69 14.59 63.51
C ILE A 451 -0.82 14.31 64.74
N MET A 452 0.44 13.92 64.54
CA MET A 452 1.42 13.70 65.61
C MET A 452 1.71 14.96 66.44
N HIS A 453 1.75 16.15 65.82
CA HIS A 453 1.89 17.42 66.55
C HIS A 453 0.62 17.76 67.36
N TYR A 454 -0.58 17.53 66.80
CA TYR A 454 -1.82 17.68 67.56
C TYR A 454 -1.92 16.70 68.74
N LEU A 455 -1.51 15.45 68.55
CA LEU A 455 -1.43 14.44 69.61
C LEU A 455 -0.50 14.89 70.74
N LYS A 456 0.76 15.25 70.43
CA LYS A 456 1.74 15.73 71.41
C LYS A 456 1.17 16.88 72.24
N ARG A 457 0.52 17.86 71.60
CA ARG A 457 -0.11 19.01 72.28
C ARG A 457 -1.28 18.60 73.19
N LYS A 458 -2.13 17.68 72.75
CA LYS A 458 -3.29 17.18 73.53
C LYS A 458 -2.85 16.32 74.71
N VAL A 459 -1.93 15.38 74.50
CA VAL A 459 -1.35 14.54 75.57
C VAL A 459 -0.65 15.40 76.60
N PHE A 460 0.13 16.40 76.17
CA PHE A 460 0.78 17.35 77.09
C PHE A 460 -0.23 18.08 77.99
N LYS A 461 -1.33 18.60 77.41
CA LYS A 461 -2.40 19.24 78.19
C LYS A 461 -3.14 18.27 79.12
N LEU A 462 -3.41 17.04 78.68
CA LEU A 462 -4.00 16.00 79.52
C LEU A 462 -3.09 15.70 80.72
N MET A 463 -1.78 15.53 80.48
CA MET A 463 -0.77 15.33 81.53
C MET A 463 -0.66 16.52 82.48
N GLN A 464 -0.76 17.77 82.01
CA GLN A 464 -0.81 18.96 82.87
C GLN A 464 -2.09 19.01 83.73
N SER A 465 -3.22 18.51 83.23
CA SER A 465 -4.47 18.43 84.00
C SER A 465 -4.55 17.24 84.96
N PHE A 466 -3.64 16.26 84.83
CA PHE A 466 -3.66 15.02 85.58
C PHE A 466 -3.04 15.19 86.97
N THR A 467 -3.87 15.14 88.01
CA THR A 467 -3.40 15.21 89.41
C THR A 467 -3.19 13.80 89.98
N PRO A 468 -2.25 13.61 90.93
CA PRO A 468 -2.00 12.28 91.53
C PRO A 468 -3.23 11.73 92.27
N ALA A 469 -4.14 12.58 92.75
CA ALA A 469 -5.41 12.16 93.33
C ALA A 469 -6.35 11.49 92.30
N MET A 470 -6.31 11.90 91.03
CA MET A 470 -7.07 11.25 89.96
C MET A 470 -6.57 9.84 89.66
N ALA A 471 -5.27 9.55 89.85
CA ALA A 471 -4.70 8.22 89.63
C ALA A 471 -5.38 7.15 90.50
N ALA A 472 -5.66 7.46 91.77
CA ALA A 472 -6.40 6.58 92.67
C ALA A 472 -7.88 6.38 92.27
N ALA A 473 -8.47 7.33 91.55
CA ALA A 473 -9.84 7.29 91.07
C ALA A 473 -10.00 6.63 89.67
N ILE A 474 -8.91 6.28 88.97
CA ILE A 474 -8.95 5.59 87.67
C ILE A 474 -9.80 4.31 87.69
N PRO A 475 -9.64 3.34 88.63
CA PRO A 475 -10.44 2.11 88.59
C PRO A 475 -11.94 2.39 88.74
N GLN A 476 -12.34 3.25 89.68
CA GLN A 476 -13.75 3.61 89.92
C GLN A 476 -14.36 4.39 88.74
N SER A 477 -13.60 5.30 88.13
CA SER A 477 -14.07 6.05 86.96
C SER A 477 -14.10 5.21 85.68
N ARG A 478 -13.17 4.26 85.50
CA ARG A 478 -13.23 3.23 84.45
C ARG A 478 -14.48 2.36 84.60
N GLU A 479 -14.76 1.87 85.80
CA GLU A 479 -15.93 1.02 86.04
C GLU A 479 -17.23 1.80 85.89
N ARG A 480 -17.29 3.04 86.38
CA ARG A 480 -18.43 3.94 86.17
C ARG A 480 -18.66 4.25 84.68
N TYR A 481 -17.60 4.48 83.91
CA TYR A 481 -17.69 4.63 82.45
C TYR A 481 -18.17 3.33 81.79
N HIS A 482 -17.65 2.18 82.21
CA HIS A 482 -18.06 0.88 81.64
C HIS A 482 -19.54 0.58 81.89
N ARG A 483 -20.06 0.87 83.08
CA ARG A 483 -21.50 0.77 83.39
C ARG A 483 -22.32 1.73 82.51
N ILE A 484 -21.97 3.02 82.48
CA ILE A 484 -22.63 4.02 81.62
C ILE A 484 -22.59 3.63 80.13
N TYR A 485 -21.50 3.01 79.66
CA TYR A 485 -21.38 2.51 78.28
C TYR A 485 -22.30 1.32 78.03
N LEU A 486 -22.39 0.36 78.96
CA LEU A 486 -23.36 -0.75 78.88
C LEU A 486 -24.82 -0.29 79.02
N ASP A 487 -25.07 0.82 79.73
CA ASP A 487 -26.40 1.44 79.87
C ASP A 487 -26.80 2.30 78.64
N THR A 488 -25.85 2.65 77.75
CA THR A 488 -26.09 3.53 76.58
C THR A 488 -25.81 2.89 75.24
N VAL A 489 -25.11 1.75 75.20
CA VAL A 489 -25.13 0.84 74.07
C VAL A 489 -26.39 0.00 74.19
N ASP A 490 -27.41 0.32 73.37
CA ASP A 490 -28.47 -0.62 73.06
C ASP A 490 -27.83 -1.99 72.77
N PRO A 491 -28.23 -3.09 73.44
CA PRO A 491 -27.68 -4.40 73.14
C PRO A 491 -27.90 -4.67 71.66
N VAL A 492 -26.82 -5.02 70.94
CA VAL A 492 -26.87 -5.25 69.48
C VAL A 492 -28.04 -6.16 69.20
N ARG A 493 -29.06 -5.62 68.51
CA ARG A 493 -30.18 -6.42 68.07
C ARG A 493 -29.61 -7.47 67.15
N VAL A 494 -29.52 -8.70 67.65
CA VAL A 494 -29.37 -9.87 66.81
C VAL A 494 -30.65 -9.89 65.97
N PHE A 495 -30.55 -9.37 64.76
CA PHE A 495 -31.54 -9.63 63.74
C PHE A 495 -31.45 -11.12 63.47
N ASP A 496 -32.51 -11.86 63.74
CA ASP A 496 -32.61 -13.24 63.29
C ASP A 496 -32.41 -13.25 61.77
N ASP A 497 -31.44 -14.04 61.29
CA ASP A 497 -30.92 -13.96 59.91
C ASP A 497 -31.96 -14.32 58.82
N ASP A 498 -33.13 -14.82 59.23
CA ASP A 498 -34.24 -15.24 58.38
C ASP A 498 -35.01 -14.08 57.70
N GLN A 499 -34.59 -12.82 57.87
CA GLN A 499 -35.15 -11.65 57.16
C GLN A 499 -34.11 -10.82 56.39
N GLN A 500 -33.16 -11.48 55.72
CA GLN A 500 -32.27 -10.84 54.74
C GLN A 500 -32.99 -10.42 53.44
N ASP A 501 -33.75 -9.32 53.49
CA ASP A 501 -34.15 -8.56 52.29
C ASP A 501 -33.95 -7.03 52.49
N GLY A 502 -32.86 -6.68 53.19
CA GLY A 502 -32.32 -5.32 53.30
C GLY A 502 -31.06 -5.14 52.43
N PRO A 503 -30.81 -3.94 51.86
CA PRO A 503 -29.64 -3.69 51.03
C PRO A 503 -28.33 -3.80 51.84
N LYS A 504 -27.29 -4.36 51.22
CA LYS A 504 -25.98 -4.55 51.87
C LYS A 504 -25.28 -3.21 52.09
N ILE A 505 -24.54 -3.14 53.20
CA ILE A 505 -23.94 -1.90 53.72
C ILE A 505 -22.75 -1.40 52.87
N ASP A 506 -22.19 -2.22 51.98
CA ASP A 506 -21.16 -1.78 51.01
C ASP A 506 -21.64 -0.64 50.09
N ASP A 507 -22.92 -0.61 49.71
CA ASP A 507 -23.48 0.41 48.81
C ASP A 507 -23.49 1.84 49.43
N LEU A 508 -23.18 2.00 50.72
CA LEU A 508 -23.34 3.27 51.46
C LEU A 508 -22.09 4.17 51.52
N LEU A 509 -20.92 3.72 51.08
CA LEU A 509 -19.67 4.46 51.25
C LEU A 509 -19.18 5.23 50.01
N GLU A 510 -19.45 4.76 48.79
CA GLU A 510 -18.98 5.42 47.56
C GLU A 510 -20.01 6.42 46.97
N ASP A 511 -21.31 6.23 47.23
CA ASP A 511 -22.37 6.73 46.35
C ASP A 511 -22.80 8.21 46.54
N ARG A 512 -22.05 9.00 47.32
CA ARG A 512 -22.40 10.41 47.63
C ARG A 512 -22.37 11.37 46.44
N THR A 513 -21.81 10.97 45.31
CA THR A 513 -21.77 11.77 44.06
C THR A 513 -22.65 11.21 42.94
N LEU A 514 -23.20 9.99 43.09
CA LEU A 514 -24.01 9.30 42.08
C LEU A 514 -25.48 9.08 42.48
N ALA A 515 -25.85 9.37 43.73
CA ALA A 515 -27.20 9.26 44.31
C ALA A 515 -28.35 10.03 43.58
N SER A 516 -28.11 10.63 42.42
CA SER A 516 -29.14 11.19 41.52
C SER A 516 -29.58 10.24 40.40
N ILE A 517 -28.91 9.09 40.21
CA ILE A 517 -29.19 8.13 39.13
C ILE A 517 -29.63 6.77 39.74
N PRO A 518 -30.94 6.49 39.84
CA PRO A 518 -31.42 5.24 40.44
C PRO A 518 -30.98 4.00 39.65
N ASN A 519 -30.54 2.97 40.37
CA ASN A 519 -30.13 1.69 39.79
C ASN A 519 -31.34 0.98 39.14
N ARG A 520 -31.13 0.18 38.09
CA ARG A 520 -32.18 -0.53 37.33
C ARG A 520 -33.14 -1.35 38.21
N LYS A 521 -32.68 -1.90 39.34
CA LYS A 521 -33.54 -2.56 40.34
C LYS A 521 -34.50 -1.57 41.03
N GLN A 522 -33.99 -0.41 41.46
CA GLN A 522 -34.75 0.65 42.11
C GLN A 522 -35.78 1.26 41.14
N ILE A 523 -35.39 1.53 39.88
CA ILE A 523 -36.32 1.98 38.83
C ILE A 523 -37.47 0.98 38.68
N LYS A 524 -37.17 -0.32 38.59
CA LYS A 524 -38.21 -1.36 38.51
C LYS A 524 -39.16 -1.34 39.71
N ALA A 525 -38.63 -1.26 40.93
CA ALA A 525 -39.43 -1.22 42.16
C ALA A 525 -40.32 0.02 42.24
N GLN A 526 -39.81 1.20 41.86
CA GLN A 526 -40.59 2.45 41.81
C GLN A 526 -41.67 2.40 40.72
N SER A 527 -41.35 1.89 39.52
CA SER A 527 -42.35 1.73 38.46
C SER A 527 -43.42 0.69 38.79
N ALA A 528 -43.08 -0.37 39.53
CA ALA A 528 -44.06 -1.34 40.02
C ALA A 528 -45.03 -0.69 41.03
N ARG A 529 -44.51 0.05 42.02
CA ARG A 529 -45.35 0.81 42.96
C ARG A 529 -46.24 1.84 42.27
N LEU A 530 -45.74 2.56 41.27
CA LEU A 530 -46.56 3.52 40.50
C LEU A 530 -47.69 2.83 39.72
N VAL A 531 -47.49 1.59 39.25
CA VAL A 531 -48.56 0.79 38.64
C VAL A 531 -49.57 0.32 39.70
N GLU A 532 -49.12 -0.16 40.85
CA GLU A 532 -50.01 -0.55 41.97
C GLU A 532 -50.82 0.63 42.54
N GLU A 533 -50.23 1.82 42.62
CA GLU A 533 -50.92 3.05 43.03
C GLU A 533 -51.88 3.56 41.95
N ALA A 534 -51.61 3.31 40.67
CA ALA A 534 -52.55 3.61 39.58
C ALA A 534 -53.74 2.65 39.60
N THR A 535 -53.52 1.33 39.65
CA THR A 535 -54.63 0.36 39.68
C THR A 535 -55.53 0.55 40.89
N ARG A 536 -54.97 0.86 42.08
CA ARG A 536 -55.78 1.18 43.28
C ARG A 536 -56.61 2.47 43.16
N ARG A 537 -56.24 3.39 42.26
CA ARG A 537 -57.04 4.59 41.96
C ARG A 537 -58.10 4.37 40.89
N ASP A 538 -57.88 3.42 39.98
CA ASP A 538 -58.89 3.00 39.00
C ASP A 538 -59.94 2.03 39.61
N GLU A 539 -59.64 1.46 40.79
CA GLU A 539 -60.54 0.62 41.61
C GLU A 539 -61.33 1.40 42.70
N SER A 540 -61.25 2.75 42.74
CA SER A 540 -61.88 3.63 43.75
C SER A 540 -62.84 4.67 43.16
#